data_AF-A0A2R5ETM8-F1
#
_entry.id   AF-A0A2R5ETM8-F1
#
_cell.length_a   1.000
_cell.length_b   1.000
_cell.length_c   1.000
_cell.angle_alpha   90.00
_cell.angle_beta   90.00
_cell.angle_gamma   90.00
#
_symmetry.space_group_name_H-M   'P 1'
#
loop_
_entity.id
_entity.type
_entity.pdbx_description
1 polymer ?
#
loop_
_entity_poly.entity_id
_entity_poly.type
_entity_poly.pdbx_seq_one_letter_code
_entity_poly.pdbx_strand_id
1 'polypeptide(L)'
;MNQYDEIKQGEKGAWVSIGAYLALTALKLGAGYWYISGALVADGFNNLTDIVASVAVLIGLRISQKPPDKDHPYGHFRAETIAALVASFIMASVGLQVLITAGQSLFEGHEETPNLITAWVALFSAVCMGAVYMYNSRLAKRINNMALLAAAKDNLSDALVSIGAAVGIIASQFGMPWMDPVAAIAVGLIICKTAWSIFYSSTHALTDGFDEKELHTLRTTIARTKGVQTIKDIKARIHGSNVLVDVIVQVDPELTLIESHRICDEIEHRLGRKHNILSVHVHVEPLESPIGN
;
A
#
# COMPACT_ATOMS: atom_id res chain seq x y z
N MET A 1 -6.77 -14.50 -14.95
CA MET A 1 -7.21 -13.12 -15.24
C MET A 1 -5.98 -12.38 -15.72
N ASN A 2 -6.07 -11.51 -16.73
CA ASN A 2 -4.88 -10.81 -17.21
C ASN A 2 -4.45 -9.78 -16.15
N GLN A 3 -3.16 -9.58 -15.91
CA GLN A 3 -2.67 -8.64 -14.88
C GLN A 3 -3.21 -7.22 -15.11
N TYR A 4 -3.33 -6.82 -16.37
CA TYR A 4 -3.95 -5.54 -16.75
C TYR A 4 -5.41 -5.41 -16.29
N ASP A 5 -6.17 -6.50 -16.25
CA ASP A 5 -7.56 -6.49 -15.75
C ASP A 5 -7.60 -6.25 -14.24
N GLU A 6 -6.64 -6.79 -13.49
CA GLU A 6 -6.52 -6.60 -12.04
C GLU A 6 -6.15 -5.16 -11.70
N ILE A 7 -5.19 -4.57 -12.43
CA ILE A 7 -4.82 -3.16 -12.26
C ILE A 7 -6.00 -2.24 -12.63
N LYS A 8 -6.74 -2.59 -13.69
CA LYS A 8 -7.96 -1.86 -14.07
C LYS A 8 -9.08 -1.96 -13.04
N GLN A 9 -9.17 -3.06 -12.29
CA GLN A 9 -10.03 -3.12 -11.11
C GLN A 9 -9.52 -2.18 -10.01
N GLY A 10 -8.22 -2.07 -9.84
CA GLY A 10 -7.58 -1.14 -8.89
C GLY A 10 -7.98 0.31 -9.10
N GLU A 11 -8.15 0.76 -10.35
CA GLU A 11 -8.67 2.11 -10.65
C GLU A 11 -10.03 2.38 -10.02
N LYS A 12 -10.92 1.37 -10.00
CA LYS A 12 -12.25 1.52 -9.39
C LYS A 12 -12.12 1.85 -7.91
N GLY A 13 -11.18 1.21 -7.21
CA GLY A 13 -10.90 1.50 -5.81
C GLY A 13 -10.39 2.92 -5.59
N ALA A 14 -9.46 3.39 -6.43
CA ALA A 14 -8.98 4.77 -6.38
C ALA A 14 -10.10 5.78 -6.65
N TRP A 15 -10.97 5.53 -7.63
CA TRP A 15 -12.14 6.38 -7.89
C TRP A 15 -13.15 6.40 -6.75
N VAL A 16 -13.37 5.27 -6.06
CA VAL A 16 -14.22 5.22 -4.87
C VAL A 16 -13.63 6.09 -3.75
N SER A 17 -12.32 6.04 -3.52
CA SER A 17 -11.64 6.96 -2.58
C SER A 17 -11.84 8.42 -2.98
N ILE A 18 -11.52 8.78 -4.23
CA ILE A 18 -11.65 10.17 -4.72
C ILE A 18 -13.09 10.67 -4.57
N GLY A 19 -14.08 9.86 -4.95
CA GLY A 19 -15.50 10.21 -4.84
C GLY A 19 -15.94 10.41 -3.40
N ALA A 20 -15.48 9.55 -2.49
CA ALA A 20 -15.77 9.68 -1.06
C ALA A 20 -15.13 10.94 -0.46
N TYR A 21 -13.86 11.20 -0.77
CA TYR A 21 -13.17 12.41 -0.32
C TYR A 21 -13.85 13.69 -0.84
N LEU A 22 -14.22 13.74 -2.13
CA LEU A 22 -14.95 14.89 -2.69
C LEU A 22 -16.28 15.13 -1.96
N ALA A 23 -17.05 14.06 -1.70
CA ALA A 23 -18.32 14.17 -0.99
C ALA A 23 -18.13 14.64 0.46
N LEU A 24 -17.14 14.09 1.17
CA LEU A 24 -16.85 14.46 2.56
C LEU A 24 -16.28 15.87 2.66
N THR A 25 -15.38 16.28 1.78
CA THR A 25 -14.86 17.66 1.72
C THR A 25 -16.00 18.65 1.52
N ALA A 26 -16.90 18.41 0.55
CA ALA A 26 -18.05 19.29 0.33
C ALA A 26 -18.97 19.38 1.56
N LEU A 27 -19.24 18.24 2.21
CA LEU A 27 -20.06 18.16 3.41
C LEU A 27 -19.42 18.89 4.61
N LYS A 28 -18.13 18.63 4.88
CA LYS A 28 -17.38 19.21 6.00
C LYS A 28 -17.18 20.73 5.82
N LEU A 29 -16.81 21.20 4.63
CA LEU A 29 -16.65 22.63 4.36
C LEU A 29 -17.99 23.37 4.42
N GLY A 30 -19.06 22.79 3.86
CA GLY A 30 -20.41 23.37 3.90
C GLY A 30 -20.94 23.49 5.33
N ALA A 31 -20.86 22.39 6.10
CA ALA A 31 -21.22 22.38 7.51
C ALA A 31 -20.31 23.31 8.34
N GLY A 32 -19.01 23.34 8.06
CA GLY A 32 -18.04 24.18 8.76
C GLY A 32 -18.35 25.66 8.61
N TYR A 33 -18.73 26.11 7.41
CA TYR A 33 -19.16 27.49 7.17
C TYR A 33 -20.51 27.82 7.83
N TRP A 34 -21.49 26.92 7.75
CA TRP A 34 -22.82 27.17 8.33
C TRP A 34 -22.84 27.16 9.85
N TYR A 35 -22.01 26.31 10.46
CA TYR A 35 -21.92 26.16 11.92
C TYR A 35 -20.71 26.90 12.52
N ILE A 36 -20.01 27.73 11.73
CA ILE A 36 -18.84 28.53 12.14
C ILE A 36 -17.81 27.68 12.89
N SER A 37 -17.51 26.49 12.35
CA SER A 37 -16.57 25.55 12.96
C SER A 37 -15.24 25.55 12.22
N GLY A 38 -14.24 26.21 12.80
CA GLY A 38 -12.88 26.21 12.28
C GLY A 38 -12.27 24.81 12.19
N ALA A 39 -12.57 23.94 13.16
CA ALA A 39 -12.12 22.55 13.17
C ALA A 39 -12.65 21.74 11.97
N LEU A 40 -13.95 21.88 11.65
CA LEU A 40 -14.57 21.16 10.53
C LEU A 40 -14.10 21.69 9.17
N VAL A 41 -13.83 23.00 9.08
CA VAL A 41 -13.23 23.61 7.89
C VAL A 41 -11.80 23.09 7.67
N ALA A 42 -10.97 23.07 8.72
CA ALA A 42 -9.61 22.55 8.66
C ALA A 42 -9.58 21.07 8.24
N ASP A 43 -10.48 20.25 8.81
CA ASP A 43 -10.64 18.84 8.45
C ASP A 43 -11.10 18.68 6.98
N GLY A 44 -12.01 19.53 6.50
CA GLY A 44 -12.39 19.57 5.09
C GLY A 44 -11.23 19.87 4.12
N PHE A 45 -10.31 20.75 4.52
CA PHE A 45 -9.08 21.03 3.77
C PHE A 45 -8.06 19.88 3.83
N ASN A 46 -8.00 19.13 4.92
CA ASN A 46 -7.18 17.91 4.99
C ASN A 46 -7.67 16.87 3.97
N ASN A 47 -8.99 16.61 3.91
CA ASN A 47 -9.56 15.72 2.90
C ASN A 47 -9.25 16.16 1.45
N LEU A 48 -8.96 17.44 1.19
CA LEU A 48 -8.50 17.91 -0.13
C LEU A 48 -7.09 17.42 -0.46
N THR A 49 -6.20 17.36 0.54
CA THR A 49 -4.84 16.81 0.39
C THR A 49 -4.90 15.31 0.08
N ASP A 50 -5.86 14.59 0.66
CA ASP A 50 -6.05 13.16 0.42
C ASP A 50 -6.60 12.87 -0.98
N ILE A 51 -7.37 13.82 -1.57
CA ILE A 51 -7.73 13.77 -2.99
C ILE A 51 -6.45 13.80 -3.84
N VAL A 52 -5.49 14.67 -3.50
CA VAL A 52 -4.21 14.76 -4.23
C VAL A 52 -3.43 13.45 -4.11
N ALA A 53 -3.35 12.85 -2.92
CA ALA A 53 -2.72 11.54 -2.71
C ALA A 53 -3.42 10.44 -3.53
N SER A 54 -4.75 10.41 -3.52
CA SER A 54 -5.56 9.44 -4.28
C SER A 54 -5.41 9.60 -5.79
N VAL A 55 -5.27 10.84 -6.27
CA VAL A 55 -4.98 11.14 -7.68
C VAL A 55 -3.57 10.67 -8.05
N ALA A 56 -2.56 10.85 -7.18
CA ALA A 56 -1.22 10.33 -7.42
C ALA A 56 -1.22 8.80 -7.54
N VAL A 57 -1.99 8.11 -6.67
CA VAL A 57 -2.22 6.66 -6.75
C VAL A 57 -2.89 6.29 -8.07
N LEU A 58 -3.95 7.00 -8.47
CA LEU A 58 -4.65 6.75 -9.75
C LEU A 58 -3.73 6.94 -10.97
N ILE A 59 -2.87 7.95 -10.96
CA ILE A 59 -1.88 8.18 -12.02
C ILE A 59 -0.90 7.00 -12.07
N GLY A 60 -0.39 6.56 -10.92
CA GLY A 60 0.50 5.39 -10.83
C GLY A 60 -0.13 4.12 -11.43
N LEU A 61 -1.40 3.85 -11.07
CA LEU A 61 -2.17 2.73 -11.61
C LEU A 61 -2.40 2.83 -13.12
N ARG A 62 -2.60 4.05 -13.66
CA ARG A 62 -2.76 4.26 -15.10
C ARG A 62 -1.46 4.07 -15.86
N ILE A 63 -0.35 4.52 -15.29
CA ILE A 63 0.97 4.34 -15.90
C ILE A 63 1.34 2.84 -15.89
N SER A 64 1.06 2.12 -14.80
CA SER A 64 1.39 0.69 -14.71
C SER A 64 0.63 -0.21 -15.69
N GLN A 65 -0.53 0.24 -16.18
CA GLN A 65 -1.29 -0.44 -17.24
C GLN A 65 -0.67 -0.31 -18.64
N LYS A 66 0.36 0.53 -18.82
CA LYS A 66 1.03 0.62 -20.11
C LYS A 66 1.82 -0.67 -20.39
N PRO A 67 1.62 -1.31 -21.55
CA PRO A 67 2.38 -2.48 -21.93
C PRO A 67 3.88 -2.15 -22.09
N PRO A 68 4.75 -3.18 -22.13
CA PRO A 68 6.15 -2.99 -22.44
C PRO A 68 6.38 -2.23 -23.74
N ASP A 69 7.36 -1.33 -23.73
CA ASP A 69 7.84 -0.57 -24.88
C ASP A 69 9.37 -0.65 -25.01
N LYS A 70 9.96 0.19 -25.86
CA LYS A 70 11.39 0.08 -26.21
C LYS A 70 12.31 0.47 -25.06
N ASP A 71 11.91 1.44 -24.23
CA ASP A 71 12.66 1.93 -23.08
C ASP A 71 12.23 1.26 -21.76
N HIS A 72 11.08 0.56 -21.74
CA HIS A 72 10.62 -0.28 -20.63
C HIS A 72 10.26 -1.70 -21.09
N PRO A 73 11.26 -2.58 -21.39
CA PRO A 73 11.00 -3.94 -21.87
C PRO A 73 10.25 -4.85 -20.90
N TYR A 74 10.26 -4.52 -19.60
CA TYR A 74 9.54 -5.25 -18.56
C TYR A 74 8.19 -4.61 -18.21
N GLY A 75 7.79 -3.54 -18.91
CA GLY A 75 6.58 -2.78 -18.63
C GLY A 75 6.75 -1.72 -17.54
N HIS A 76 5.63 -1.12 -17.16
CA HIS A 76 5.60 0.08 -16.30
C HIS A 76 5.15 -0.20 -14.86
N PHE A 77 5.15 -1.46 -14.40
CA PHE A 77 4.53 -1.82 -13.12
C PHE A 77 5.16 -1.14 -11.90
N ARG A 78 6.44 -0.75 -11.97
CA ARG A 78 7.10 0.04 -10.89
C ARG A 78 6.44 1.39 -10.62
N ALA A 79 5.63 1.92 -11.55
CA ALA A 79 4.85 3.14 -11.32
C ALA A 79 3.90 3.02 -10.11
N GLU A 80 3.42 1.80 -9.79
CA GLU A 80 2.60 1.55 -8.60
C GLU A 80 3.41 1.77 -7.32
N THR A 81 4.62 1.21 -7.26
CA THR A 81 5.52 1.35 -6.12
C THR A 81 5.96 2.80 -5.92
N ILE A 82 6.20 3.52 -7.02
CA ILE A 82 6.52 4.96 -6.99
C ILE A 82 5.32 5.75 -6.46
N ALA A 83 4.10 5.46 -6.93
CA ALA A 83 2.91 6.14 -6.45
C ALA A 83 2.63 5.86 -4.96
N ALA A 84 2.85 4.62 -4.49
CA ALA A 84 2.78 4.27 -3.07
C ALA A 84 3.82 5.05 -2.23
N LEU A 85 5.04 5.21 -2.76
CA LEU A 85 6.08 6.01 -2.13
C LEU A 85 5.68 7.49 -2.03
N VAL A 86 5.18 8.09 -3.11
CA VAL A 86 4.69 9.48 -3.12
C VAL A 86 3.53 9.65 -2.13
N ALA A 87 2.56 8.74 -2.12
CA ALA A 87 1.46 8.77 -1.16
C ALA A 87 1.96 8.68 0.29
N SER A 88 3.01 7.90 0.57
CA SER A 88 3.60 7.83 1.92
C SER A 88 4.19 9.15 2.39
N PHE A 89 4.77 9.94 1.49
CA PHE A 89 5.27 11.28 1.82
C PHE A 89 4.12 12.24 2.15
N ILE A 90 3.06 12.24 1.33
CA ILE A 90 1.87 13.07 1.58
C ILE A 90 1.25 12.71 2.93
N MET A 91 1.06 11.41 3.20
CA MET A 91 0.53 10.91 4.46
C MET A 91 1.42 11.29 5.65
N ALA A 92 2.75 11.22 5.51
CA ALA A 92 3.68 11.65 6.56
C ALA A 92 3.58 13.16 6.85
N SER A 93 3.43 13.99 5.81
CA SER A 93 3.22 15.43 5.97
C SER A 93 1.93 15.74 6.72
N VAL A 94 0.83 15.07 6.36
CA VAL A 94 -0.46 15.21 7.08
C VAL A 94 -0.34 14.75 8.53
N GLY A 95 0.27 13.58 8.77
CA GLY A 95 0.49 13.07 10.13
C GLY A 95 1.31 14.03 11.00
N LEU A 96 2.37 14.63 10.44
CA LEU A 96 3.19 15.62 11.14
C LEU A 96 2.43 16.92 11.40
N GLN A 97 1.65 17.39 10.42
CA GLN A 97 0.78 18.56 10.58
C GLN A 97 -0.18 18.37 11.76
N VAL A 98 -0.86 17.21 11.83
CA VAL A 98 -1.77 16.86 12.92
C VAL A 98 -1.05 16.88 14.28
N LEU A 99 0.16 16.31 14.36
CA LEU A 99 0.95 16.32 15.60
C LEU A 99 1.34 17.74 16.04
N ILE A 100 1.76 18.59 15.10
CA ILE A 100 2.13 19.98 15.38
C ILE A 100 0.91 20.77 15.89
N THR A 101 -0.21 20.69 15.18
CA THR A 101 -1.44 21.40 15.55
C THR A 101 -1.99 20.91 16.89
N ALA A 102 -2.00 19.61 17.14
CA ALA A 102 -2.46 19.05 18.41
C ALA A 102 -1.52 19.44 19.57
N GLY A 103 -0.20 19.48 19.32
CA GLY A 103 0.79 19.96 20.28
C GLY A 103 0.57 21.43 20.64
N GLN A 104 0.37 22.30 19.64
CA GLN A 104 0.06 23.71 19.84
C GLN A 104 -1.23 23.91 20.64
N SER A 105 -2.29 23.19 20.28
CA SER A 105 -3.58 23.25 20.97
C SER A 105 -3.49 22.86 22.45
N LEU A 106 -2.56 21.98 22.83
CA LEU A 106 -2.34 21.61 24.23
C LEU A 106 -1.71 22.75 25.04
N PHE A 107 -0.88 23.60 24.42
CA PHE A 107 -0.23 24.75 25.07
C PHE A 107 -1.12 26.00 25.07
N GLU A 108 -1.93 26.20 24.05
CA GLU A 108 -2.76 27.40 23.90
C GLU A 108 -4.11 27.32 24.63
N GLY A 109 -4.51 26.15 25.13
CA GLY A 109 -5.67 25.99 26.02
C GLY A 109 -6.98 26.54 25.44
N HIS A 110 -7.32 26.17 24.20
CA HIS A 110 -8.53 26.68 23.55
C HIS A 110 -9.82 26.12 24.17
N GLU A 111 -10.71 27.02 24.59
CA GLU A 111 -12.01 26.75 25.23
C GLU A 111 -13.21 26.84 24.25
N GLU A 112 -12.99 26.72 22.95
CA GLU A 112 -14.12 26.69 21.99
C GLU A 112 -14.76 25.30 22.04
N THR A 113 -15.83 25.14 22.84
CA THR A 113 -16.62 23.90 22.89
C THR A 113 -17.28 23.66 21.54
N PRO A 114 -16.83 22.69 20.73
CA PRO A 114 -17.36 22.51 19.39
C PRO A 114 -18.81 22.07 19.46
N ASN A 115 -19.64 22.59 18.56
CA ASN A 115 -21.07 22.25 18.50
C ASN A 115 -21.26 20.73 18.36
N LEU A 116 -22.18 20.12 19.11
CA LEU A 116 -22.48 18.68 19.03
C LEU A 116 -22.74 18.17 17.61
N ILE A 117 -23.25 19.03 16.73
CA ILE A 117 -23.48 18.72 15.31
C ILE A 117 -22.17 18.32 14.60
N THR A 118 -21.03 18.92 14.94
CA THR A 118 -19.73 18.61 14.32
C THR A 118 -19.24 17.22 14.72
N ALA A 119 -19.57 16.74 15.92
CA ALA A 119 -19.27 15.36 16.34
C ALA A 119 -20.03 14.33 15.49
N TRP A 120 -21.29 14.62 15.14
CA TRP A 120 -22.07 13.75 14.26
C TRP A 120 -21.53 13.72 12.84
N VAL A 121 -21.06 14.86 12.32
CA VAL A 121 -20.41 14.95 11.01
C VAL A 121 -19.09 14.16 11.01
N ALA A 122 -18.29 14.29 12.06
CA ALA A 122 -17.06 13.51 12.23
C ALA A 122 -17.36 12.01 12.29
N LEU A 123 -18.36 11.58 13.08
CA LEU A 123 -18.76 10.18 13.17
C LEU A 123 -19.27 9.63 11.82
N PHE A 124 -20.06 10.41 11.09
CA PHE A 124 -20.50 10.05 9.75
C PHE A 124 -19.32 9.88 8.78
N SER A 125 -18.35 10.79 8.85
CA SER A 125 -17.11 10.73 8.05
C SER A 125 -16.30 9.48 8.38
N ALA A 126 -16.18 9.14 9.67
CA ALA A 126 -15.52 7.93 10.12
C ALA A 126 -16.15 6.65 9.55
N VAL A 127 -17.49 6.56 9.57
CA VAL A 127 -18.22 5.41 9.01
C VAL A 127 -18.00 5.32 7.50
N CYS A 128 -18.10 6.44 6.78
CA CYS A 128 -17.89 6.47 5.34
C CYS A 128 -16.48 6.02 4.97
N MET A 129 -15.46 6.61 5.60
CA MET A 129 -14.06 6.27 5.33
C MET A 129 -13.70 4.86 5.79
N GLY A 130 -14.29 4.38 6.88
CA GLY A 130 -14.18 2.98 7.31
C GLY A 130 -14.73 2.01 6.26
N ALA A 131 -15.89 2.32 5.66
CA ALA A 131 -16.47 1.50 4.60
C ALA A 131 -15.60 1.50 3.33
N VAL A 132 -15.08 2.66 2.93
CA VAL A 132 -14.15 2.80 1.79
C VAL A 132 -12.85 2.04 2.05
N TYR A 133 -12.28 2.13 3.26
CA TYR A 133 -11.12 1.34 3.67
C TYR A 133 -11.40 -0.16 3.54
N MET A 134 -12.53 -0.65 4.06
CA MET A 134 -12.87 -2.07 3.99
C MET A 134 -13.00 -2.57 2.54
N TYR A 135 -13.55 -1.74 1.65
CA TYR A 135 -13.63 -2.06 0.23
C TYR A 135 -12.23 -2.07 -0.42
N ASN A 136 -11.47 -0.98 -0.29
CA ASN A 136 -10.17 -0.83 -0.94
C ASN A 136 -9.09 -1.76 -0.38
N SER A 137 -9.09 -2.04 0.92
CA SER A 137 -8.16 -2.98 1.56
C SER A 137 -8.37 -4.41 1.07
N ARG A 138 -9.63 -4.84 0.93
CA ARG A 138 -9.95 -6.15 0.34
C ARG A 138 -9.56 -6.22 -1.12
N LEU A 139 -9.86 -5.17 -1.89
CA LEU A 139 -9.49 -5.10 -3.30
C LEU A 139 -7.97 -5.13 -3.46
N ALA A 140 -7.24 -4.25 -2.78
CA ALA A 140 -5.79 -4.14 -2.84
C ALA A 140 -5.08 -5.46 -2.51
N LYS A 141 -5.52 -6.16 -1.45
CA LYS A 141 -4.99 -7.48 -1.09
C LYS A 141 -5.30 -8.55 -2.14
N ARG A 142 -6.48 -8.49 -2.75
CA ARG A 142 -6.88 -9.45 -3.81
C ARG A 142 -6.04 -9.28 -5.07
N ILE A 143 -5.73 -8.05 -5.47
CA ILE A 143 -4.95 -7.73 -6.68
C ILE A 143 -3.45 -7.49 -6.38
N ASN A 144 -3.01 -7.76 -5.15
CA ASN A 144 -1.65 -7.55 -4.66
C ASN A 144 -1.03 -6.17 -5.00
N ASN A 145 -1.82 -5.09 -4.94
CA ASN A 145 -1.40 -3.77 -5.42
C ASN A 145 -1.02 -2.84 -4.25
N MET A 146 0.26 -2.47 -4.20
CA MET A 146 0.80 -1.63 -3.13
C MET A 146 0.25 -0.20 -3.15
N ALA A 147 0.04 0.39 -4.33
CA ALA A 147 -0.48 1.75 -4.45
C ALA A 147 -1.90 1.86 -3.92
N LEU A 148 -2.77 0.91 -4.28
CA LEU A 148 -4.13 0.86 -3.76
C LEU A 148 -4.15 0.53 -2.26
N LEU A 149 -3.23 -0.31 -1.78
CA LEU A 149 -3.11 -0.59 -0.35
C LEU A 149 -2.70 0.67 0.44
N ALA A 150 -1.82 1.50 -0.12
CA ALA A 150 -1.44 2.78 0.47
C ALA A 150 -2.66 3.72 0.56
N ALA A 151 -3.42 3.87 -0.52
CA ALA A 151 -4.67 4.65 -0.51
C ALA A 151 -5.71 4.08 0.48
N ALA A 152 -5.81 2.75 0.61
CA ALA A 152 -6.68 2.13 1.60
C ALA A 152 -6.25 2.50 3.04
N LYS A 153 -4.95 2.43 3.34
CA LYS A 153 -4.42 2.82 4.65
C LYS A 153 -4.64 4.30 4.95
N ASP A 154 -4.57 5.15 3.93
CA ASP A 154 -4.92 6.57 4.04
C ASP A 154 -6.39 6.76 4.42
N ASN A 155 -7.31 6.05 3.76
CA ASN A 155 -8.73 6.04 4.14
C ASN A 155 -8.94 5.59 5.61
N LEU A 156 -8.14 4.64 6.09
CA LEU A 156 -8.20 4.20 7.49
C LEU A 156 -7.70 5.30 8.44
N SER A 157 -6.58 5.95 8.11
CA SER A 157 -6.08 7.11 8.86
C SER A 157 -7.17 8.16 9.03
N ASP A 158 -7.88 8.47 7.94
CA ASP A 158 -8.94 9.48 7.94
C ASP A 158 -10.15 9.09 8.79
N ALA A 159 -10.50 7.80 8.77
CA ALA A 159 -11.52 7.26 9.67
C ALA A 159 -11.11 7.39 11.14
N LEU A 160 -9.84 7.13 11.47
CA LEU A 160 -9.31 7.25 12.83
C LEU A 160 -9.24 8.70 13.31
N VAL A 161 -8.85 9.64 12.43
CA VAL A 161 -8.89 11.09 12.71
C VAL A 161 -10.32 11.52 13.03
N SER A 162 -11.27 11.11 12.20
CA SER A 162 -12.68 11.44 12.38
C SER A 162 -13.26 10.85 13.68
N ILE A 163 -12.84 9.63 14.07
CA ILE A 163 -13.21 9.04 15.38
C ILE A 163 -12.58 9.83 16.53
N GLY A 164 -11.28 10.16 16.41
CA GLY A 164 -10.55 10.92 17.43
C GLY A 164 -11.21 12.28 17.68
N ALA A 165 -11.54 13.00 16.61
CA ALA A 165 -12.26 14.27 16.68
C ALA A 165 -13.65 14.12 17.32
N ALA A 166 -14.43 13.10 16.94
CA ALA A 166 -15.74 12.86 17.56
C ALA A 166 -15.63 12.60 19.07
N VAL A 167 -14.64 11.79 19.49
CA VAL A 167 -14.37 11.51 20.91
C VAL A 167 -13.92 12.77 21.64
N GLY A 168 -13.03 13.56 21.04
CA GLY A 168 -12.54 14.81 21.62
C GLY A 168 -13.65 15.84 21.80
N ILE A 169 -14.51 16.02 20.80
CA ILE A 169 -15.68 16.90 20.88
C ILE A 169 -16.63 16.43 21.99
N ILE A 170 -16.97 15.14 22.04
CA ILE A 170 -17.86 14.61 23.09
C ILE A 170 -17.24 14.79 24.47
N ALA A 171 -15.95 14.52 24.63
CA ALA A 171 -15.23 14.69 25.90
C ALA A 171 -15.18 16.15 26.37
N SER A 172 -15.04 17.11 25.43
CA SER A 172 -15.08 18.54 25.74
C SER A 172 -16.40 18.97 26.38
N GLN A 173 -17.52 18.34 25.99
CA GLN A 173 -18.86 18.60 26.57
C GLN A 173 -18.97 18.14 28.03
N PHE A 174 -18.14 17.19 28.45
CA PHE A 174 -18.04 16.74 29.85
C PHE A 174 -16.98 17.53 30.64
N GLY A 175 -16.51 18.67 30.12
CA GLY A 175 -15.50 19.50 30.77
C GLY A 175 -14.07 18.96 30.65
N MET A 176 -13.81 18.09 29.67
CA MET A 176 -12.49 17.50 29.41
C MET A 176 -11.91 17.90 28.05
N PRO A 177 -11.69 19.21 27.78
CA PRO A 177 -11.25 19.70 26.47
C PRO A 177 -9.83 19.22 26.09
N TRP A 178 -8.99 18.88 27.07
CA TRP A 178 -7.65 18.35 26.83
C TRP A 178 -7.64 16.95 26.19
N MET A 179 -8.76 16.22 26.19
CA MET A 179 -8.83 14.90 25.53
C MET A 179 -8.73 15.00 24.00
N ASP A 180 -9.20 16.10 23.40
CA ASP A 180 -9.15 16.30 21.96
C ASP A 180 -7.71 16.37 21.40
N PRO A 181 -6.82 17.26 21.90
CA PRO A 181 -5.43 17.28 21.46
C PRO A 181 -4.68 15.98 21.80
N VAL A 182 -5.00 15.32 22.92
CA VAL A 182 -4.39 14.02 23.26
C VAL A 182 -4.80 12.93 22.28
N ALA A 183 -6.09 12.86 21.90
CA ALA A 183 -6.57 11.93 20.90
C ALA A 183 -5.93 12.22 19.52
N ALA A 184 -5.85 13.49 19.14
CA ALA A 184 -5.20 13.92 17.90
C ALA A 184 -3.70 13.55 17.87
N ILE A 185 -2.97 13.69 18.98
CA ILE A 185 -1.58 13.23 19.08
C ILE A 185 -1.48 11.71 18.87
N ALA A 186 -2.34 10.94 19.55
CA ALA A 186 -2.34 9.48 19.42
C ALA A 186 -2.62 9.05 17.97
N VAL A 187 -3.59 9.68 17.31
CA VAL A 187 -3.90 9.42 15.90
C VAL A 187 -2.74 9.85 14.99
N GLY A 188 -2.18 11.03 15.18
CA GLY A 188 -1.03 11.51 14.40
C GLY A 188 0.17 10.56 14.44
N LEU A 189 0.46 9.95 15.61
CA LEU A 189 1.50 8.92 15.74
C LEU A 189 1.17 7.65 14.95
N ILE A 190 -0.09 7.22 14.93
CA ILE A 190 -0.55 6.07 14.14
C ILE A 190 -0.41 6.35 12.64
N ILE A 191 -0.74 7.57 12.19
CA ILE A 191 -0.58 8.00 10.80
C ILE A 191 0.89 7.98 10.40
N CYS A 192 1.76 8.63 11.18
CA CYS A 192 3.21 8.64 10.93
C CYS A 192 3.82 7.23 10.88
N LYS A 193 3.40 6.34 11.78
CA LYS A 193 3.82 4.93 11.76
C LYS A 193 3.35 4.22 10.48
N THR A 194 2.13 4.51 10.03
CA THR A 194 1.55 3.92 8.83
C THR A 194 2.26 4.42 7.57
N ALA A 195 2.52 5.73 7.49
CA ALA A 195 3.31 6.35 6.43
C ALA A 195 4.72 5.74 6.37
N TRP A 196 5.40 5.62 7.51
CA TRP A 196 6.71 4.97 7.60
C TRP A 196 6.69 3.52 7.12
N SER A 197 5.66 2.75 7.48
CA SER A 197 5.49 1.37 7.00
C SER A 197 5.36 1.32 5.48
N ILE A 198 4.57 2.20 4.87
CA ILE A 198 4.41 2.25 3.40
C ILE A 198 5.72 2.69 2.73
N PHE A 199 6.38 3.71 3.28
CA PHE A 199 7.67 4.20 2.82
C PHE A 199 8.72 3.08 2.81
N TYR A 200 8.84 2.36 3.94
CA TYR A 200 9.80 1.26 4.08
C TYR A 200 9.51 0.14 3.07
N SER A 201 8.26 -0.33 2.98
CA SER A 201 7.89 -1.37 2.04
C SER A 201 8.11 -0.95 0.57
N SER A 202 7.79 0.30 0.22
CA SER A 202 7.96 0.81 -1.15
C SER A 202 9.43 0.98 -1.50
N THR A 203 10.25 1.50 -0.57
CA THR A 203 11.70 1.64 -0.76
C THR A 203 12.36 0.27 -0.86
N HIS A 204 12.00 -0.67 0.03
CA HIS A 204 12.51 -2.04 0.01
C HIS A 204 12.24 -2.70 -1.34
N ALA A 205 11.01 -2.59 -1.86
CA ALA A 205 10.65 -3.11 -3.18
C ALA A 205 11.41 -2.40 -4.33
N LEU A 206 11.60 -1.07 -4.26
CA LEU A 206 12.36 -0.32 -5.28
C LEU A 206 13.85 -0.69 -5.30
N THR A 207 14.40 -1.10 -4.16
CA THR A 207 15.78 -1.61 -4.03
C THR A 207 15.90 -3.12 -4.29
N ASP A 208 14.90 -3.73 -4.94
CA ASP A 208 14.82 -5.17 -5.23
C ASP A 208 14.87 -6.08 -3.99
N GLY A 209 14.39 -5.55 -2.85
CA GLY A 209 14.18 -6.32 -1.63
C GLY A 209 12.99 -7.27 -1.74
N PHE A 210 13.10 -8.42 -1.09
CA PHE A 210 12.10 -9.48 -1.11
C PHE A 210 12.01 -10.18 0.26
N ASP A 211 10.83 -10.67 0.62
CA ASP A 211 10.61 -11.33 1.91
C ASP A 211 11.30 -12.70 1.96
N GLU A 212 12.12 -12.93 2.99
CA GLU A 212 12.92 -14.15 3.15
C GLU A 212 12.05 -15.40 3.34
N LYS A 213 10.88 -15.29 3.97
CA LYS A 213 9.97 -16.43 4.17
C LYS A 213 9.28 -16.80 2.86
N GLU A 214 8.89 -15.81 2.06
CA GLU A 214 8.41 -16.04 0.71
C GLU A 214 9.51 -16.66 -0.16
N LEU A 215 10.74 -16.15 -0.11
CA LEU A 215 11.88 -16.70 -0.86
C LEU A 215 12.16 -18.17 -0.50
N HIS A 216 12.12 -18.51 0.79
CA HIS A 216 12.24 -19.89 1.25
C HIS A 216 11.11 -20.77 0.70
N THR A 217 9.89 -20.25 0.62
CA THR A 217 8.73 -20.98 0.06
C THR A 217 8.92 -21.26 -1.43
N LEU A 218 9.44 -20.29 -2.19
CA LEU A 218 9.80 -20.46 -3.59
C LEU A 218 10.91 -21.50 -3.74
N ARG A 219 12.00 -21.38 -2.96
CA ARG A 219 13.13 -22.34 -2.93
C ARG A 219 12.65 -23.77 -2.68
N THR A 220 11.73 -23.96 -1.72
CA THR A 220 11.15 -25.28 -1.40
C THR A 220 10.36 -25.86 -2.57
N THR A 221 9.69 -25.00 -3.34
CA THR A 221 8.90 -25.43 -4.50
C THR A 221 9.79 -25.90 -5.64
N ILE A 222 10.89 -25.16 -5.88
CA ILE A 222 11.91 -25.47 -6.89
C ILE A 222 12.63 -26.76 -6.52
N ALA A 223 13.07 -26.91 -5.25
CA ALA A 223 13.79 -28.09 -4.78
C ALA A 223 12.98 -29.39 -4.88
N ARG A 224 11.65 -29.30 -4.88
CA ARG A 224 10.73 -30.44 -5.06
C ARG A 224 10.45 -30.76 -6.53
N THR A 225 11.12 -30.11 -7.47
CA THR A 225 10.95 -30.34 -8.91
C THR A 225 11.87 -31.48 -9.34
N LYS A 226 11.31 -32.46 -10.05
CA LYS A 226 12.08 -33.64 -10.49
C LYS A 226 13.21 -33.20 -11.43
N GLY A 227 14.42 -33.71 -11.19
CA GLY A 227 15.61 -33.37 -11.98
C GLY A 227 16.45 -32.23 -11.39
N VAL A 228 15.90 -31.42 -10.48
CA VAL A 228 16.68 -30.46 -9.69
C VAL A 228 17.44 -31.22 -8.61
N GLN A 229 18.77 -31.15 -8.64
CA GLN A 229 19.62 -31.77 -7.63
C GLN A 229 19.95 -30.76 -6.52
N THR A 230 20.39 -29.55 -6.89
CA THR A 230 20.76 -28.48 -5.95
C THR A 230 20.30 -27.12 -6.47
N ILE A 231 20.02 -26.19 -5.56
CA ILE A 231 19.79 -24.78 -5.90
C ILE A 231 21.01 -23.99 -5.44
N LYS A 232 21.79 -23.48 -6.40
CA LYS A 232 23.03 -22.74 -6.14
C LYS A 232 22.74 -21.31 -5.71
N ASP A 233 21.81 -20.65 -6.39
CA ASP A 233 21.38 -19.29 -6.09
C ASP A 233 19.89 -19.11 -6.39
N ILE A 234 19.22 -18.26 -5.61
CA ILE A 234 17.83 -17.85 -5.85
C ILE A 234 17.68 -16.40 -5.41
N LYS A 235 17.15 -15.57 -6.31
CA LYS A 235 16.84 -14.17 -6.07
C LYS A 235 15.42 -13.91 -6.55
N ALA A 236 14.72 -13.04 -5.85
CA ALA A 236 13.40 -12.58 -6.27
C ALA A 236 13.31 -11.07 -6.07
N ARG A 237 12.48 -10.42 -6.89
CA ARG A 237 12.22 -8.98 -6.81
C ARG A 237 10.77 -8.67 -7.14
N ILE A 238 10.28 -7.56 -6.60
CA ILE A 238 8.92 -7.05 -6.84
C ILE A 238 8.96 -6.03 -7.99
N HIS A 239 8.01 -6.15 -8.92
CA HIS A 239 7.79 -5.20 -9.99
C HIS A 239 6.30 -4.82 -10.01
N GLY A 240 5.95 -3.76 -9.28
CA GLY A 240 4.55 -3.40 -9.01
C GLY A 240 3.86 -4.46 -8.15
N SER A 241 2.81 -5.08 -8.69
CA SER A 241 2.05 -6.18 -8.07
C SER A 241 2.60 -7.58 -8.41
N ASN A 242 3.67 -7.66 -9.20
CA ASN A 242 4.23 -8.90 -9.72
C ASN A 242 5.57 -9.27 -9.06
N VAL A 243 5.86 -10.56 -9.02
CA VAL A 243 7.15 -11.09 -8.57
C VAL A 243 7.91 -11.65 -9.78
N LEU A 244 9.21 -11.34 -9.85
CA LEU A 244 10.16 -11.93 -10.79
C LEU A 244 11.18 -12.74 -9.99
N VAL A 245 11.57 -13.90 -10.53
CA VAL A 245 12.52 -14.81 -9.86
C VAL A 245 13.66 -15.14 -10.82
N ASP A 246 14.89 -15.04 -10.33
CA ASP A 246 16.10 -15.51 -10.99
C ASP A 246 16.64 -16.68 -10.17
N VAL A 247 16.85 -17.86 -10.78
CA VAL A 247 17.32 -19.06 -10.07
C VAL A 247 18.42 -19.76 -10.85
N ILE A 248 19.42 -20.25 -10.13
CA ILE A 248 20.46 -21.14 -10.64
C ILE A 248 20.24 -22.53 -10.05
N VAL A 249 19.92 -23.49 -10.90
CA VAL A 249 19.72 -24.89 -10.52
C VAL A 249 20.81 -25.77 -11.09
N GLN A 250 21.23 -26.75 -10.30
CA GLN A 250 22.14 -27.79 -10.74
C GLN A 250 21.36 -29.06 -11.07
N VAL A 251 21.66 -29.65 -12.22
CA VAL A 251 21.05 -30.87 -12.74
C VAL A 251 22.12 -31.90 -13.12
N ASP A 252 21.71 -33.10 -13.44
CA ASP A 252 22.63 -34.17 -13.87
C ASP A 252 23.39 -33.76 -15.17
N PRO A 253 24.75 -33.82 -15.18
CA PRO A 253 25.55 -33.47 -16.35
C PRO A 253 25.30 -34.34 -17.59
N GLU A 254 24.72 -35.54 -17.43
CA GLU A 254 24.44 -36.45 -18.54
C GLU A 254 23.14 -36.12 -19.28
N LEU A 255 22.33 -35.18 -18.77
CA LEU A 255 21.09 -34.76 -19.42
C LEU A 255 21.36 -34.04 -20.73
N THR A 256 20.54 -34.35 -21.73
CA THR A 256 20.50 -33.58 -22.96
C THR A 256 19.97 -32.16 -22.69
N LEU A 257 20.31 -31.21 -23.57
CA LEU A 257 19.79 -29.84 -23.49
C LEU A 257 18.25 -29.80 -23.44
N ILE A 258 17.58 -30.71 -24.16
CA ILE A 258 16.11 -30.80 -24.18
C ILE A 258 15.56 -31.24 -22.83
N GLU A 259 16.21 -32.20 -22.16
CA GLU A 259 15.79 -32.66 -20.84
C GLU A 259 16.01 -31.58 -19.77
N SER A 260 17.15 -30.89 -19.82
CA SER A 260 17.43 -29.74 -18.96
C SER A 260 16.43 -28.60 -19.17
N HIS A 261 16.07 -28.30 -20.42
CA HIS A 261 15.06 -27.28 -20.72
C HIS A 261 13.67 -27.65 -20.18
N ARG A 262 13.28 -28.94 -20.24
CA ARG A 262 12.03 -29.41 -19.62
C ARG A 262 12.01 -29.23 -18.10
N ILE A 263 13.16 -29.33 -17.42
CA ILE A 263 13.25 -29.03 -16.00
C ILE A 263 13.00 -27.54 -15.74
N CYS A 264 13.54 -26.65 -16.59
CA CYS A 264 13.22 -25.22 -16.54
C CYS A 264 11.73 -24.97 -16.69
N ASP A 265 11.11 -25.51 -17.75
CA ASP A 265 9.67 -25.34 -18.02
C ASP A 265 8.81 -25.79 -16.82
N GLU A 266 9.17 -26.90 -16.18
CA GLU A 266 8.46 -27.40 -15.00
C GLU A 266 8.66 -26.48 -13.78
N ILE A 267 9.85 -25.91 -13.58
CA ILE A 267 10.10 -24.90 -12.53
C ILE A 267 9.22 -23.66 -12.78
N GLU A 268 9.25 -23.12 -14.00
CA GLU A 268 8.47 -21.96 -14.42
C GLU A 268 6.97 -22.21 -14.21
N HIS A 269 6.48 -23.36 -14.67
CA HIS A 269 5.08 -23.75 -14.55
C HIS A 269 4.63 -23.89 -13.09
N ARG A 270 5.45 -24.52 -12.24
CA ARG A 270 5.13 -24.72 -10.81
C ARG A 270 5.12 -23.42 -10.04
N LEU A 271 6.08 -22.54 -10.29
CA LEU A 271 6.15 -21.23 -9.66
C LEU A 271 4.99 -20.33 -10.11
N GLY A 272 4.69 -20.32 -11.42
CA GLY A 272 3.53 -19.61 -11.95
C GLY A 272 2.21 -20.09 -11.34
N ARG A 273 1.98 -21.41 -11.26
CA ARG A 273 0.70 -21.95 -10.74
C ARG A 273 0.53 -21.87 -9.22
N LYS A 274 1.59 -22.07 -8.44
CA LYS A 274 1.49 -22.12 -6.98
C LYS A 274 1.65 -20.77 -6.30
N HIS A 275 2.43 -19.87 -6.90
CA HIS A 275 2.85 -18.62 -6.26
C HIS A 275 2.53 -17.37 -7.10
N ASN A 276 1.85 -17.53 -8.23
CA ASN A 276 1.45 -16.42 -9.11
C ASN A 276 2.66 -15.54 -9.55
N ILE A 277 3.80 -16.19 -9.81
CA ILE A 277 5.02 -15.52 -10.28
C ILE A 277 4.84 -15.13 -11.75
N LEU A 278 5.17 -13.88 -12.10
CA LEU A 278 5.01 -13.38 -13.47
C LEU A 278 6.04 -13.97 -14.42
N SER A 279 7.31 -14.00 -13.99
CA SER A 279 8.42 -14.47 -14.81
C SER A 279 9.48 -15.09 -13.94
N VAL A 280 10.04 -16.20 -14.43
CA VAL A 280 11.13 -16.93 -13.78
C VAL A 280 12.21 -17.12 -14.82
N HIS A 281 13.44 -16.70 -14.52
CA HIS A 281 14.60 -16.99 -15.33
C HIS A 281 15.41 -18.11 -14.66
N VAL A 282 15.46 -19.27 -15.31
CA VAL A 282 16.18 -20.45 -14.82
C VAL A 282 17.50 -20.58 -15.57
N HIS A 283 18.61 -20.41 -14.85
CA HIS A 283 19.94 -20.81 -15.33
C HIS A 283 20.24 -22.24 -14.86
N VAL A 284 20.60 -23.10 -15.80
CA VAL A 284 20.91 -24.51 -15.52
C VAL A 284 22.42 -24.71 -15.58
N GLU A 285 22.97 -25.25 -14.50
CA GLU A 285 24.36 -25.67 -14.42
C GLU A 285 24.43 -27.21 -14.24
N PRO A 286 25.48 -27.87 -14.73
CA PRO A 286 25.74 -29.26 -14.37
C PRO A 286 26.11 -29.33 -12.88
N LEU A 287 25.76 -30.43 -12.21
CA LEU A 287 26.25 -30.70 -10.86
C LEU A 287 27.78 -30.86 -10.92
N GLU A 288 28.48 -29.98 -10.23
CA GLU A 288 29.93 -30.09 -10.06
C GLU A 288 30.22 -31.40 -9.32
N SER A 289 30.98 -32.31 -9.95
CA SER A 289 31.57 -33.43 -9.22
C SER A 289 32.47 -32.83 -8.14
N PRO A 290 32.42 -33.30 -6.88
CA PRO A 290 33.36 -32.84 -5.87
C PRO A 290 34.76 -33.05 -6.44
N ILE A 291 35.50 -31.97 -6.63
CA ILE A 291 36.90 -32.04 -7.04
C ILE A 291 37.59 -32.84 -5.95
N GLY A 292 37.96 -34.08 -6.28
CA GLY A 292 38.62 -34.98 -5.35
C GLY A 292 39.87 -34.32 -4.79
N ASN A 293 39.96 -34.26 -3.46
CA ASN A 293 41.24 -34.12 -2.76
C ASN A 293 41.99 -35.44 -2.80
#